data_AF-A0AAD6ISX3-F1
#
_entry.id   AF-A0AAD6ISX3-F1
#
_cell.length_a   1.000
_cell.length_b   1.000
_cell.length_c   1.000
_cell.angle_alpha   90.00
_cell.angle_beta   90.00
_cell.angle_gamma   90.00
#
_symmetry.space_group_name_H-M   'P 1'
#
loop_
_entity.id
_entity.type
_entity.pdbx_description
1 polymer ?
#
loop_
_entity_poly.entity_id
_entity_poly.type
_entity_poly.pdbx_seq_one_letter_code
_entity_poly.pdbx_strand_id
1 'polypeptide(L)'
;MYRLQAIFILLLLWSGLPIAVFASPAGSPRHIVKRGKPEYYTRNFNTISSIYKFTIFPNMQPIIAQAQNANIPEVAELFSPNVSGRIQDVGNFTNFRTSIEYFYGLAPQPRPGNPAAITAATIPQFVSGCPEVATSTVYFTISGADPHQSKFGEVITYLKQTGFWHFDSEGRVDYYDLYIPALGDFTTILNGADFNDPTVQTLARKQLCQGAQAFCTGANAQYKPNLGINLKKLLSQLGLNMLTDQKLISTLGLTSLNAGELTCMSRLLEKDFGIFDKLWSDTIVCRIVHLMLAQSDPEEHCPHVGFDGGMKCVEYPYEKRLFGDDDRLFGTTDQYPHIDRFICPDV
;
A
#
# COMPACT_ATOMS: atom_id res chain seq x y z
N MET A 1 -37.37 -24.59 -16.46
CA MET A 1 -38.52 -24.60 -17.39
C MET A 1 -39.13 -23.21 -17.39
N TYR A 2 -38.86 -22.39 -18.39
CA TYR A 2 -39.81 -21.49 -19.05
C TYR A 2 -39.20 -21.16 -20.42
N ARG A 3 -39.89 -21.66 -21.46
CA ARG A 3 -39.54 -21.60 -22.88
C ARG A 3 -40.36 -20.48 -23.54
N LEU A 4 -39.73 -19.81 -24.51
CA LEU A 4 -40.22 -19.29 -25.80
C LEU A 4 -41.52 -18.47 -25.87
N GLN A 5 -41.43 -17.30 -26.53
CA GLN A 5 -42.00 -16.97 -27.88
C GLN A 5 -41.66 -15.48 -28.16
N ALA A 6 -40.84 -15.09 -29.14
CA ALA A 6 -40.98 -15.12 -30.60
C ALA A 6 -42.15 -14.25 -31.13
N ILE A 7 -41.84 -13.04 -31.63
CA ILE A 7 -42.64 -12.34 -32.65
C ILE A 7 -41.72 -11.85 -33.77
N PHE A 8 -42.01 -12.39 -34.94
CA PHE A 8 -41.56 -12.07 -36.28
C PHE A 8 -41.85 -10.61 -36.69
N ILE A 9 -40.92 -9.98 -37.42
CA ILE A 9 -41.25 -9.22 -38.63
C ILE A 9 -40.22 -9.56 -39.71
N LEU A 10 -40.68 -10.27 -40.73
CA LEU A 10 -39.98 -10.49 -42.00
C LEU A 10 -41.01 -10.21 -43.08
N LEU A 11 -40.78 -9.19 -43.91
CA LEU A 11 -41.33 -9.04 -45.25
C LEU A 11 -40.63 -7.85 -45.90
N LEU A 12 -39.75 -8.13 -46.86
CA LEU A 12 -39.72 -7.49 -48.17
C LEU A 12 -38.78 -8.32 -49.05
N LEU A 13 -39.42 -9.09 -49.93
CA LEU A 13 -38.82 -9.80 -51.06
C LEU A 13 -39.00 -8.95 -52.32
N TRP A 14 -38.09 -9.15 -53.27
CA TRP A 14 -38.17 -8.84 -54.71
C TRP A 14 -37.66 -7.47 -55.21
N SER A 15 -36.36 -7.44 -55.51
CA SER A 15 -35.87 -6.88 -56.78
C SER A 15 -34.75 -7.79 -57.32
N GLY A 16 -35.06 -8.57 -58.35
CA GLY A 16 -34.13 -9.50 -58.99
C GLY A 16 -33.07 -8.78 -59.83
N LEU A 17 -31.97 -8.37 -59.17
CA LEU A 17 -30.74 -7.97 -59.85
C LEU A 17 -29.71 -9.10 -59.72
N PRO A 18 -28.99 -9.47 -60.79
CA PRO A 18 -27.91 -10.45 -60.69
C PRO A 18 -26.79 -9.87 -59.84
N ILE A 19 -26.52 -10.50 -58.69
CA ILE A 19 -25.34 -10.20 -57.88
C ILE A 19 -24.14 -10.69 -58.67
N ALA A 20 -23.38 -9.76 -59.25
CA ALA A 20 -22.03 -10.04 -59.72
C ALA A 20 -21.19 -10.42 -58.49
N VAL A 21 -20.91 -11.71 -58.33
CA VAL A 21 -19.92 -12.19 -57.38
C VAL A 21 -18.56 -11.75 -57.90
N PHE A 22 -18.11 -10.57 -57.48
CA PHE A 22 -16.71 -10.20 -57.59
C PHE A 22 -15.94 -11.14 -56.66
N ALA A 23 -15.27 -12.13 -57.24
CA ALA A 23 -14.23 -12.87 -56.55
C ALA A 23 -13.15 -11.85 -56.16
N SER A 24 -13.10 -11.49 -54.87
CA SER A 24 -11.96 -10.75 -54.33
C SER A 24 -10.69 -11.51 -54.70
N PRO A 25 -9.66 -10.85 -55.25
CA PRO A 25 -8.40 -11.51 -55.48
C PRO A 25 -7.90 -12.03 -54.14
N ALA A 26 -7.55 -13.32 -54.08
CA ALA A 26 -6.95 -13.93 -52.91
C ALA A 26 -5.76 -13.07 -52.50
N GLY A 27 -5.94 -12.28 -51.44
CA GLY A 27 -4.85 -11.50 -50.85
C GLY A 27 -3.73 -12.46 -50.51
N SER A 28 -2.51 -12.14 -50.93
CA SER A 28 -1.34 -12.90 -50.53
C SER A 28 -1.34 -13.05 -49.00
N PRO A 29 -0.81 -14.15 -48.44
CA PRO A 29 -0.72 -14.29 -47.00
C PRO A 29 0.09 -13.09 -46.49
N ARG A 30 -0.56 -12.19 -45.75
CA ARG A 30 0.18 -11.18 -45.00
C ARG A 30 1.06 -11.96 -44.05
N HIS A 31 2.36 -11.99 -44.34
CA HIS A 31 3.36 -12.37 -43.36
C HIS A 31 3.17 -11.46 -42.16
N ILE A 32 2.50 -11.96 -41.12
CA ILE A 32 2.53 -11.33 -39.81
C ILE A 32 3.96 -11.52 -39.32
N VAL A 33 4.82 -10.55 -39.61
CA VAL A 33 6.11 -10.42 -38.96
C VAL A 33 5.79 -10.20 -37.49
N LYS A 34 6.00 -11.21 -36.65
CA LYS A 34 5.99 -11.05 -35.20
C LYS A 34 7.17 -10.13 -34.85
N ARG A 35 6.94 -8.82 -34.86
CA ARG A 35 7.91 -7.84 -34.36
C ARG A 35 8.26 -8.26 -32.94
N GLY A 36 9.56 -8.40 -32.66
CA GLY A 36 10.04 -8.56 -31.29
C GLY A 36 9.54 -7.40 -30.43
N LYS A 37 9.49 -7.61 -29.12
CA LYS A 37 9.12 -6.54 -28.19
C LYS A 37 10.10 -5.37 -28.34
N PRO A 38 9.65 -4.12 -28.37
CA PRO A 38 10.53 -2.95 -28.40
C PRO A 38 11.51 -2.94 -27.21
N GLU A 39 12.67 -2.31 -27.36
CA GLU A 39 13.68 -2.25 -26.30
C GLU A 39 13.13 -1.64 -25.00
N TYR A 40 12.30 -0.60 -25.12
CA TYR A 40 11.67 0.05 -23.97
C TYR A 40 10.77 -0.90 -23.17
N TYR A 41 10.15 -1.89 -23.81
CA TYR A 41 9.31 -2.86 -23.11
C TYR A 41 10.16 -3.67 -22.12
N THR A 42 11.32 -4.15 -22.58
CA THR A 42 12.24 -4.95 -21.75
C THR A 42 12.86 -4.08 -20.66
N ARG A 43 13.25 -2.84 -20.97
CA ARG A 43 13.74 -1.87 -19.99
C ARG A 43 12.71 -1.66 -18.87
N ASN A 44 11.48 -1.27 -19.21
CA ASN A 44 10.43 -0.97 -18.24
C ASN A 44 10.10 -2.19 -17.37
N PHE A 45 10.04 -3.38 -17.96
CA PHE A 45 9.87 -4.63 -17.21
C PHE A 45 11.01 -4.86 -16.21
N ASN A 46 12.26 -4.66 -16.64
CA ASN A 46 13.43 -4.88 -15.78
C ASN A 46 13.51 -3.84 -14.66
N THR A 47 13.17 -2.57 -14.92
CA THR A 47 13.11 -1.52 -13.88
C THR A 47 12.10 -1.90 -12.80
N ILE A 48 10.85 -2.21 -13.18
CA ILE A 48 9.80 -2.61 -12.23
C ILE A 48 10.16 -3.92 -11.52
N SER A 49 10.70 -4.91 -12.24
CA SER A 49 11.16 -6.16 -11.63
C SER A 49 12.26 -5.94 -10.61
N SER A 50 13.16 -4.97 -10.82
CA SER A 50 14.24 -4.64 -9.90
C SER A 50 13.72 -3.94 -8.65
N ILE A 51 12.77 -3.01 -8.81
CA ILE A 51 12.06 -2.36 -7.69
C ILE A 51 11.46 -3.44 -6.77
N TYR A 52 10.72 -4.39 -7.33
CA TYR A 52 10.11 -5.45 -6.52
C TYR A 52 11.09 -6.48 -5.98
N LYS A 53 12.22 -6.71 -6.65
CA LYS A 53 13.28 -7.58 -6.11
C LYS A 53 13.87 -7.03 -4.81
N PHE A 54 13.93 -5.72 -4.67
CA PHE A 54 14.38 -5.09 -3.42
C PHE A 54 13.37 -5.21 -2.28
N THR A 55 12.08 -5.51 -2.55
CA THR A 55 11.09 -5.80 -1.49
C THR A 55 11.24 -7.19 -0.87
N ILE A 56 11.99 -8.10 -1.52
CA ILE A 56 12.19 -9.47 -1.07
C ILE A 56 13.23 -9.48 0.06
N PHE A 57 12.92 -10.14 1.18
CA PHE A 57 13.86 -10.28 2.29
C PHE A 57 15.12 -11.04 1.89
N PRO A 58 16.33 -10.59 2.29
CA PRO A 58 16.64 -9.41 3.11
C PRO A 58 17.02 -8.14 2.30
N ASN A 59 16.74 -8.11 0.99
CA ASN A 59 17.25 -7.08 0.08
C ASN A 59 16.79 -5.65 0.42
N MET A 60 15.69 -5.48 1.16
CA MET A 60 15.20 -4.18 1.59
C MET A 60 16.00 -3.58 2.74
N GLN A 61 16.72 -4.39 3.53
CA GLN A 61 17.34 -3.90 4.77
C GLN A 61 18.38 -2.80 4.55
N PRO A 62 19.29 -2.89 3.56
CA PRO A 62 20.23 -1.79 3.27
C PRO A 62 19.53 -0.50 2.83
N ILE A 63 18.37 -0.60 2.18
CA ILE A 63 17.57 0.56 1.75
C ILE A 63 16.90 1.23 2.95
N ILE A 64 16.26 0.45 3.82
CA ILE A 64 15.60 0.95 5.04
C ILE A 64 16.62 1.62 5.98
N ALA A 65 17.83 1.07 6.10
CA ALA A 65 18.91 1.65 6.89
C ALA A 65 19.34 3.05 6.39
N GLN A 66 19.01 3.39 5.14
CA GLN A 66 19.31 4.67 4.51
C GLN A 66 18.06 5.53 4.29
N ALA A 67 16.90 5.18 4.88
CA ALA A 67 15.61 5.83 4.60
C ALA A 67 15.60 7.35 4.87
N GLN A 68 16.49 7.86 5.73
CA GLN A 68 16.62 9.29 6.01
C GLN A 68 17.42 10.06 4.95
N ASN A 69 18.13 9.36 4.06
CA ASN A 69 18.98 9.96 3.05
C ASN A 69 18.15 10.47 1.87
N ALA A 70 18.51 11.64 1.35
CA ALA A 70 17.89 12.20 0.16
C ALA A 70 18.17 11.40 -1.14
N ASN A 71 19.14 10.48 -1.09
CA ASN A 71 19.50 9.58 -2.19
C ASN A 71 19.95 8.23 -1.63
N ILE A 72 19.59 7.14 -2.30
CA ILE A 72 19.93 5.76 -1.93
C ILE A 72 20.52 5.07 -3.18
N PRO A 73 21.84 4.83 -3.24
CA PRO A 73 22.53 4.36 -4.45
C PRO A 73 21.92 3.11 -5.08
N GLU A 74 21.43 2.17 -4.27
CA GLU A 74 20.87 0.89 -4.70
C GLU A 74 19.62 1.04 -5.58
N VAL A 75 18.88 2.14 -5.43
CA VAL A 75 17.61 2.39 -6.14
C VAL A 75 17.63 3.70 -6.96
N ALA A 76 18.76 4.41 -6.99
CA ALA A 76 18.92 5.68 -7.70
C ALA A 76 18.76 5.54 -9.23
N GLU A 77 19.11 4.38 -9.79
CA GLU A 77 18.90 4.06 -11.21
C GLU A 77 17.48 3.55 -11.51
N LEU A 78 16.66 3.32 -10.48
CA LEU A 78 15.29 2.81 -10.62
C LEU A 78 14.25 3.91 -10.47
N PHE A 79 14.55 4.94 -9.68
CA PHE A 79 13.64 6.04 -9.39
C PHE A 79 14.27 7.39 -9.70
N SER A 80 13.48 8.26 -10.32
CA SER A 80 13.86 9.65 -10.55
C SER A 80 14.02 10.40 -9.22
N PRO A 81 14.96 11.35 -9.09
CA PRO A 81 15.10 12.18 -7.88
C PRO A 81 13.82 12.93 -7.48
N ASN A 82 12.94 13.19 -8.44
CA ASN A 82 11.66 13.88 -8.24
C ASN A 82 10.47 12.91 -8.25
N VAL A 83 10.71 11.61 -8.03
CA VAL A 83 9.63 10.62 -8.05
C VAL A 83 8.50 11.00 -7.10
N SER A 84 7.28 10.83 -7.58
CA SER A 84 6.06 10.99 -6.79
C SER A 84 5.03 9.95 -7.20
N GLY A 85 4.01 9.75 -6.39
CA GLY A 85 2.98 8.80 -6.73
C GLY A 85 2.00 8.55 -5.61
N ARG A 86 1.13 7.57 -5.88
CA ARG A 86 0.07 7.14 -4.98
C ARG A 86 0.11 5.62 -4.87
N ILE A 87 -0.09 5.12 -3.66
CA ILE A 87 -0.58 3.77 -3.44
C ILE A 87 -1.96 3.94 -2.84
N GLN A 88 -2.99 3.69 -3.63
CA GLN A 88 -4.38 3.90 -3.26
C GLN A 88 -4.68 3.22 -1.92
N ASP A 89 -5.35 3.97 -1.05
CA ASP A 89 -5.69 3.64 0.33
C ASP A 89 -4.52 3.47 1.32
N VAL A 90 -3.27 3.55 0.85
CA VAL A 90 -2.06 3.66 1.69
C VAL A 90 -1.68 5.12 1.88
N GLY A 91 -1.50 5.86 0.79
CA GLY A 91 -1.15 7.27 0.84
C GLY A 91 -0.47 7.81 -0.42
N ASN A 92 -0.03 9.05 -0.27
CA ASN A 92 0.53 9.88 -1.33
C ASN A 92 1.97 10.25 -1.02
N PHE A 93 2.82 10.19 -2.05
CA PHE A 93 4.26 10.34 -1.95
C PHE A 93 4.70 11.42 -2.91
N THR A 94 5.32 12.48 -2.40
CA THR A 94 5.61 13.68 -3.19
C THR A 94 7.11 13.88 -3.43
N ASN A 95 7.94 12.93 -3.00
CA ASN A 95 9.39 12.97 -3.21
C ASN A 95 9.99 11.56 -3.14
N PHE A 96 11.27 11.48 -3.51
CA PHE A 96 12.08 10.27 -3.45
C PHE A 96 12.04 9.60 -2.07
N ARG A 97 12.42 10.32 -1.01
CA ARG A 97 12.51 9.78 0.36
C ARG A 97 11.21 9.06 0.77
N THR A 98 10.08 9.75 0.70
CA THR A 98 8.78 9.20 1.12
C THR A 98 8.29 8.06 0.21
N SER A 99 8.61 8.09 -1.08
CA SER A 99 8.30 6.98 -1.99
C SER A 99 9.08 5.73 -1.61
N ILE A 100 10.41 5.85 -1.48
CA ILE A 100 11.29 4.72 -1.18
C ILE A 100 11.00 4.13 0.20
N GLU A 101 10.81 4.99 1.19
CA GLU A 101 10.54 4.57 2.56
C GLU A 101 9.28 3.71 2.66
N TYR A 102 8.19 4.06 1.96
CA TYR A 102 6.97 3.25 2.02
C TYR A 102 7.08 1.95 1.22
N PHE A 103 7.71 1.98 0.04
CA PHE A 103 7.90 0.79 -0.79
C PHE A 103 8.66 -0.32 -0.04
N TYR A 104 9.65 0.04 0.77
CA TYR A 104 10.54 -0.92 1.41
C TYR A 104 10.32 -1.04 2.93
N GLY A 105 9.99 0.06 3.62
CA GLY A 105 9.81 0.11 5.07
C GLY A 105 8.53 -0.55 5.57
N LEU A 106 7.51 -0.70 4.72
CA LEU A 106 6.27 -1.40 5.08
C LEU A 106 6.26 -2.89 4.70
N ALA A 107 7.32 -3.38 4.03
CA ALA A 107 7.45 -4.80 3.76
C ALA A 107 7.54 -5.59 5.08
N PRO A 108 6.79 -6.70 5.25
CA PRO A 108 6.89 -7.54 6.45
C PRO A 108 8.34 -7.98 6.70
N GLN A 109 8.80 -7.82 7.93
CA GLN A 109 10.12 -8.24 8.37
C GLN A 109 10.01 -9.34 9.42
N PRO A 110 10.81 -10.42 9.33
CA PRO A 110 10.87 -11.44 10.36
C PRO A 110 11.27 -10.84 11.70
N ARG A 111 10.56 -11.22 12.76
CA ARG A 111 10.84 -10.84 14.14
C ARG A 111 10.48 -12.00 15.07
N PRO A 112 11.01 -12.04 16.31
CA PRO A 112 10.66 -13.10 17.25
C PRO A 112 9.13 -13.27 17.38
N GLY A 113 8.63 -14.47 17.07
CA GLY A 113 7.19 -14.79 17.11
C GLY A 113 6.40 -14.45 15.84
N ASN A 114 7.00 -13.78 14.85
CA ASN A 114 6.41 -13.57 13.53
C ASN A 114 7.49 -13.71 12.43
N PRO A 115 7.58 -14.89 11.78
CA PRO A 115 8.64 -15.16 10.80
C PRO A 115 8.36 -14.58 9.41
N ALA A 116 7.24 -13.88 9.22
CA ALA A 116 6.74 -13.52 7.91
C ALA A 116 7.62 -12.47 7.22
N ALA A 117 7.99 -12.76 5.97
CA ALA A 117 8.56 -11.77 5.04
C ALA A 117 8.08 -12.02 3.61
N ILE A 118 8.23 -11.01 2.75
CA ILE A 118 8.15 -11.23 1.31
C ILE A 118 9.37 -12.07 0.89
N THR A 119 9.13 -13.26 0.35
CA THR A 119 10.20 -14.18 -0.09
C THR A 119 10.24 -14.39 -1.60
N ALA A 120 9.17 -13.99 -2.30
CA ALA A 120 9.16 -13.90 -3.74
C ALA A 120 8.24 -12.77 -4.21
N ALA A 121 8.62 -12.14 -5.32
CA ALA A 121 7.78 -11.21 -6.07
C ALA A 121 7.80 -11.63 -7.54
N THR A 122 6.62 -11.80 -8.16
CA THR A 122 6.48 -12.23 -9.56
C THR A 122 5.55 -11.29 -10.28
N ILE A 123 5.87 -10.95 -11.54
CA ILE A 123 5.05 -10.07 -12.39
C ILE A 123 4.30 -10.94 -13.42
N PRO A 124 3.10 -11.48 -13.10
CA PRO A 124 2.33 -12.28 -14.04
C PRO A 124 1.71 -11.46 -15.19
N GLN A 125 1.51 -10.16 -15.00
CA GLN A 125 0.86 -9.28 -15.98
C GLN A 125 1.70 -8.03 -16.14
N PHE A 126 2.10 -7.74 -17.38
CA PHE A 126 2.88 -6.55 -17.71
C PHE A 126 2.60 -6.10 -19.13
N VAL A 127 2.34 -4.81 -19.28
CA VAL A 127 2.16 -4.14 -20.57
C VAL A 127 2.91 -2.82 -20.54
N SER A 128 3.60 -2.50 -21.63
CA SER A 128 4.18 -1.18 -21.87
C SER A 128 3.90 -0.81 -23.32
N GLY A 129 3.07 0.22 -23.52
CA GLY A 129 2.60 0.66 -24.84
C GLY A 129 3.53 1.67 -25.51
N CYS A 130 4.35 2.35 -24.71
CA CYS A 130 5.31 3.37 -25.11
C CYS A 130 6.48 3.38 -24.11
N PRO A 131 7.58 4.08 -24.41
CA PRO A 131 8.70 4.18 -23.48
C PRO A 131 8.30 4.71 -22.10
N GLU A 132 7.39 5.67 -22.04
CA GLU A 132 7.09 6.42 -20.83
C GLU A 132 6.09 5.71 -19.94
N VAL A 133 5.27 4.77 -20.44
CA VAL A 133 4.17 4.19 -19.66
C VAL A 133 4.24 2.66 -19.63
N ALA A 134 4.06 2.11 -18.43
CA ALA A 134 3.77 0.70 -18.23
C ALA A 134 2.69 0.48 -17.18
N THR A 135 2.08 -0.70 -17.22
CA THR A 135 1.25 -1.23 -16.14
C THR A 135 1.72 -2.62 -15.78
N SER A 136 1.64 -2.94 -14.49
CA SER A 136 2.00 -4.24 -13.98
C SER A 136 1.02 -4.71 -12.91
N THR A 137 0.90 -6.02 -12.79
CA THR A 137 0.39 -6.68 -11.58
C THR A 137 1.50 -7.55 -11.03
N VAL A 138 1.70 -7.46 -9.72
CA VAL A 138 2.74 -8.17 -8.98
C VAL A 138 2.10 -9.02 -7.90
N TYR A 139 2.51 -10.28 -7.83
CA TYR A 139 2.16 -11.21 -6.77
C TYR A 139 3.35 -11.40 -5.84
N PHE A 140 3.12 -11.16 -4.56
CA PHE A 140 4.07 -11.43 -3.49
C PHE A 140 3.72 -12.75 -2.82
N THR A 141 4.73 -13.56 -2.58
CA THR A 141 4.63 -14.72 -1.67
C THR A 141 5.20 -14.31 -0.32
N ILE A 142 4.41 -14.53 0.73
CA ILE A 142 4.84 -14.29 2.11
C ILE A 142 5.06 -15.65 2.76
N SER A 143 6.27 -15.88 3.26
CA SER A 143 6.63 -17.12 3.96
C SER A 143 7.58 -16.84 5.13
N GLY A 144 7.83 -17.86 5.95
CA GLY A 144 8.87 -17.80 6.97
C GLY A 144 10.25 -17.64 6.33
N ALA A 145 10.87 -16.47 6.47
CA ALA A 145 12.13 -16.15 5.75
C ALA A 145 13.41 -16.38 6.57
N ASP A 146 13.28 -16.49 7.89
CA ASP A 146 14.43 -16.71 8.79
C ASP A 146 14.65 -18.22 9.03
N PRO A 147 15.80 -18.79 8.59
CA PRO A 147 16.11 -20.22 8.78
C PRO A 147 16.30 -20.61 10.25
N HIS A 148 16.44 -19.65 11.16
CA HIS A 148 16.56 -19.87 12.59
C HIS A 148 15.22 -19.85 13.34
N GLN A 149 14.12 -19.52 12.65
CA GLN A 149 12.78 -19.49 13.24
C GLN A 149 11.95 -20.70 12.82
N SER A 150 10.97 -21.05 13.66
CA SER A 150 9.93 -22.00 13.29
C SER A 150 9.21 -21.53 12.02
N LYS A 151 8.77 -22.47 11.18
CA LYS A 151 8.05 -22.22 9.91
C LYS A 151 8.90 -21.65 8.76
N PHE A 152 10.22 -21.76 8.83
CA PHE A 152 11.09 -21.43 7.68
C PHE A 152 10.62 -22.15 6.40
N GLY A 153 10.44 -21.39 5.33
CA GLY A 153 9.95 -21.88 4.05
C GLY A 153 8.44 -22.13 3.96
N GLU A 154 7.70 -22.13 5.07
CA GLU A 154 6.25 -22.31 5.05
C GLU A 154 5.56 -21.05 4.49
N VAL A 155 4.73 -21.24 3.47
CA VAL A 155 3.90 -20.16 2.92
C VAL A 155 2.82 -19.78 3.91
N ILE A 156 2.72 -18.49 4.20
CA ILE A 156 1.74 -17.91 5.12
C ILE A 156 0.55 -17.36 4.32
N THR A 157 0.83 -16.50 3.34
CA THR A 157 -0.21 -15.85 2.53
C THR A 157 0.40 -15.24 1.26
N TYR A 158 -0.45 -14.59 0.46
CA TYR A 158 -0.08 -13.87 -0.75
C TYR A 158 -0.59 -12.43 -0.68
N LEU A 159 0.10 -11.53 -1.37
CA LEU A 159 -0.35 -10.16 -1.58
C LEU A 159 -0.30 -9.83 -3.07
N LYS A 160 -1.22 -8.99 -3.53
CA LYS A 160 -1.23 -8.48 -4.90
C LYS A 160 -1.09 -6.97 -4.88
N GLN A 161 -0.30 -6.43 -5.81
CA GLN A 161 -0.29 -5.00 -6.13
C GLN A 161 -0.45 -4.84 -7.63
N THR A 162 -1.17 -3.81 -8.06
CA THR A 162 -1.37 -3.51 -9.48
C THR A 162 -1.40 -2.02 -9.72
N GLY A 163 -1.01 -1.56 -10.90
CA GLY A 163 -1.17 -0.14 -11.24
C GLY A 163 -0.33 0.31 -12.42
N PHE A 164 -0.18 1.62 -12.52
CA PHE A 164 0.52 2.32 -13.59
C PHE A 164 1.85 2.89 -13.12
N TRP A 165 2.78 2.97 -14.07
CA TRP A 165 4.12 3.48 -13.93
C TRP A 165 4.39 4.45 -15.07
N HIS A 166 5.00 5.58 -14.74
CA HIS A 166 5.59 6.49 -15.69
C HIS A 166 7.11 6.46 -15.55
N PHE A 167 7.80 6.64 -16.67
CA PHE A 167 9.25 6.65 -16.75
C PHE A 167 9.75 7.97 -17.32
N ASP A 168 10.83 8.49 -16.74
CA ASP A 168 11.57 9.60 -17.31
C ASP A 168 12.38 9.17 -18.55
N SER A 169 13.05 10.13 -19.19
CA SER A 169 13.86 9.89 -20.39
C SER A 169 15.06 8.98 -20.15
N GLU A 170 15.48 8.79 -18.90
CA GLU A 170 16.55 7.85 -18.51
C GLU A 170 15.99 6.43 -18.24
N GLY A 171 14.65 6.26 -18.23
CA GLY A 171 13.99 4.98 -17.95
C GLY A 171 13.84 4.68 -16.46
N ARG A 172 13.96 5.69 -15.59
CA ARG A 172 13.66 5.59 -14.16
C ARG A 172 12.19 5.92 -13.91
N VAL A 173 11.61 5.35 -12.87
CA VAL A 173 10.25 5.69 -12.44
C VAL A 173 10.21 7.09 -11.86
N ASP A 174 9.43 7.99 -12.45
CA ASP A 174 9.17 9.34 -11.95
C ASP A 174 7.72 9.52 -11.44
N TYR A 175 6.76 8.74 -11.95
CA TYR A 175 5.41 8.66 -11.38
C TYR A 175 4.89 7.22 -11.24
N TYR A 176 4.05 6.98 -10.24
CA TYR A 176 3.30 5.73 -10.10
C TYR A 176 1.91 5.96 -9.49
N ASP A 177 0.95 5.16 -9.94
CA ASP A 177 -0.37 5.06 -9.32
C ASP A 177 -0.72 3.58 -9.14
N LEU A 178 -0.59 3.12 -7.91
CA LEU A 178 -0.65 1.70 -7.54
C LEU A 178 -1.82 1.43 -6.60
N TYR A 179 -2.23 0.18 -6.53
CA TYR A 179 -3.29 -0.27 -5.66
C TYR A 179 -2.99 -1.67 -5.11
N ILE A 180 -3.24 -1.85 -3.82
CA ILE A 180 -3.12 -3.12 -3.11
C ILE A 180 -4.52 -3.59 -2.72
N PRO A 181 -5.18 -4.43 -3.54
CA PRO A 181 -6.49 -4.95 -3.18
C PRO A 181 -6.43 -5.88 -1.97
N ALA A 182 -7.46 -5.79 -1.12
CA ALA A 182 -7.66 -6.62 0.06
C ALA A 182 -6.49 -6.55 1.06
N LEU A 183 -5.97 -5.33 1.30
CA LEU A 183 -4.92 -5.09 2.28
C LEU A 183 -5.42 -5.39 3.71
N GLY A 184 -6.71 -5.16 4.00
CA GLY A 184 -7.43 -5.60 5.19
C GLY A 184 -7.29 -7.10 5.48
N ASP A 185 -7.67 -7.93 4.51
CA ASP A 185 -7.64 -9.38 4.64
C ASP A 185 -6.20 -9.89 4.76
N PHE A 186 -5.30 -9.36 3.92
CA PHE A 186 -3.88 -9.68 4.00
C PHE A 186 -3.32 -9.43 5.41
N THR A 187 -3.60 -8.27 5.98
CA THR A 187 -3.08 -7.88 7.31
C THR A 187 -3.65 -8.76 8.42
N THR A 188 -4.94 -9.13 8.32
CA THR A 188 -5.62 -10.05 9.23
C THR A 188 -4.96 -11.43 9.22
N ILE A 189 -4.72 -11.99 8.03
CA ILE A 189 -4.08 -13.30 7.86
C ILE A 189 -2.62 -13.26 8.35
N LEU A 190 -1.87 -12.22 7.95
CA LEU A 190 -0.45 -12.07 8.30
C LEU A 190 -0.23 -12.04 9.81
N ASN A 191 -1.12 -11.36 10.55
CA ASN A 191 -1.02 -11.23 12.00
C ASN A 191 -1.76 -12.34 12.76
N GLY A 192 -2.55 -13.17 12.08
CA GLY A 192 -3.38 -14.19 12.72
C GLY A 192 -4.36 -13.61 13.75
N ALA A 193 -4.87 -12.41 13.49
CA ALA A 193 -5.64 -11.62 14.46
C ALA A 193 -6.94 -11.11 13.84
N ASP A 194 -8.04 -11.22 14.58
CA ASP A 194 -9.31 -10.57 14.22
C ASP A 194 -9.31 -9.12 14.73
N PHE A 195 -9.11 -8.16 13.83
CA PHE A 195 -9.08 -6.75 14.17
C PHE A 195 -10.47 -6.15 14.49
N ASN A 196 -11.55 -6.94 14.40
CA ASN A 196 -12.86 -6.56 14.93
C ASN A 196 -13.01 -6.92 16.42
N ASP A 197 -12.13 -7.76 16.98
CA ASP A 197 -12.15 -8.09 18.40
C ASP A 197 -11.66 -6.90 19.26
N PRO A 198 -12.47 -6.36 20.18
CA PRO A 198 -12.07 -5.25 21.05
C PRO A 198 -10.81 -5.52 21.89
N THR A 199 -10.54 -6.78 22.22
CA THR A 199 -9.33 -7.23 22.93
C THR A 199 -8.10 -7.04 22.04
N VAL A 200 -8.18 -7.49 20.78
CA VAL A 200 -7.11 -7.32 19.79
C VAL A 200 -6.87 -5.84 19.53
N GLN A 201 -7.93 -5.05 19.36
CA GLN A 201 -7.80 -3.60 19.18
C GLN A 201 -7.15 -2.92 20.39
N THR A 202 -7.48 -3.36 21.61
CA THR A 202 -6.87 -2.85 22.85
C THR A 202 -5.37 -3.19 22.92
N LEU A 203 -5.01 -4.42 22.56
CA LEU A 203 -3.60 -4.85 22.48
C LEU A 203 -2.83 -4.06 21.42
N ALA A 204 -3.42 -3.83 20.25
CA ALA A 204 -2.82 -3.04 19.18
C ALA A 204 -2.63 -1.57 19.61
N ARG A 205 -3.62 -0.93 20.26
CA ARG A 205 -3.46 0.40 20.86
C ARG A 205 -2.33 0.43 21.90
N LYS A 206 -2.26 -0.59 22.75
CA LYS A 206 -1.18 -0.71 23.75
C LYS A 206 0.18 -0.79 23.09
N GLN A 207 0.35 -1.66 22.09
CA GLN A 207 1.61 -1.77 21.34
C GLN A 207 1.97 -0.46 20.62
N LEU A 208 0.98 0.22 20.03
CA LEU A 208 1.15 1.56 19.46
C LEU A 208 1.69 2.55 20.49
N CYS A 209 1.11 2.58 21.69
CA CYS A 209 1.54 3.48 22.75
C CYS A 209 2.93 3.15 23.30
N GLN A 210 3.24 1.86 23.46
CA GLN A 210 4.58 1.42 23.88
C GLN A 210 5.64 1.80 22.85
N GLY A 211 5.37 1.56 21.57
CA GLY A 211 6.26 1.97 20.49
C GLY A 211 6.41 3.49 20.39
N ALA A 212 5.31 4.24 20.55
CA ALA A 212 5.36 5.70 20.55
C ALA A 212 6.27 6.23 21.67
N GLN A 213 6.22 5.66 22.88
CA GLN A 213 7.14 6.06 23.95
C GLN A 213 8.58 5.61 23.71
N ALA A 214 8.79 4.51 22.98
CA ALA A 214 10.12 3.99 22.68
C ALA A 214 10.84 4.77 21.56
N PHE A 215 10.13 5.11 20.48
CA PHE A 215 10.72 5.68 19.27
C PHE A 215 10.50 7.20 19.15
N CYS A 216 9.35 7.69 19.63
CA CYS A 216 9.02 9.12 19.56
C CYS A 216 9.37 9.81 20.86
N THR A 217 10.65 10.20 20.99
CA THR A 217 11.23 10.81 22.20
C THR A 217 11.73 12.23 21.94
N GLY A 218 12.11 12.96 22.99
CA GLY A 218 12.66 14.32 22.86
C GLY A 218 11.67 15.29 22.21
N ALA A 219 12.10 15.97 21.14
CA ALA A 219 11.26 16.87 20.36
C ALA A 219 10.11 16.15 19.61
N ASN A 220 10.30 14.86 19.33
CA ASN A 220 9.32 14.03 18.61
C ASN A 220 8.28 13.39 19.56
N ALA A 221 8.36 13.64 20.87
CA ALA A 221 7.47 13.04 21.85
C ALA A 221 6.00 13.47 21.69
N GLN A 222 5.13 12.49 21.39
CA GLN A 222 3.70 12.73 21.13
C GLN A 222 2.82 12.67 22.38
N TYR A 223 3.20 11.87 23.38
CA TYR A 223 2.41 11.67 24.58
C TYR A 223 3.29 11.85 25.82
N LYS A 224 2.94 12.85 26.65
CA LYS A 224 3.60 13.13 27.92
C LYS A 224 2.75 12.60 29.09
N PRO A 225 3.35 12.26 30.23
CA PRO A 225 2.61 11.93 31.44
C PRO A 225 1.55 13.00 31.78
N ASN A 226 0.31 12.57 32.02
CA ASN A 226 -0.78 13.46 32.45
C ASN A 226 -1.24 13.04 33.84
N LEU A 227 -1.10 13.94 34.82
CA LEU A 227 -1.41 13.68 36.23
C LEU A 227 -2.89 13.31 36.47
N GLY A 228 -3.79 13.69 35.57
CA GLY A 228 -5.22 13.34 35.63
C GLY A 228 -5.57 11.98 35.00
N ILE A 229 -4.58 11.24 34.50
CA ILE A 229 -4.78 9.92 33.88
C ILE A 229 -4.03 8.88 34.70
N ASN A 230 -4.78 7.89 35.19
CA ASN A 230 -4.27 6.75 35.93
C ASN A 230 -4.94 5.47 35.44
N LEU A 231 -4.44 4.32 35.92
CA LEU A 231 -4.98 3.01 35.53
C LEU A 231 -6.49 2.91 35.77
N LYS A 232 -7.01 3.41 36.89
CA LYS A 232 -8.45 3.36 37.20
C LYS A 232 -9.28 4.10 36.13
N LYS A 233 -8.82 5.27 35.68
CA LYS A 233 -9.49 6.02 34.61
C LYS A 233 -9.46 5.25 33.29
N LEU A 234 -8.30 4.70 32.92
CA LEU A 234 -8.17 3.90 31.70
C LEU A 234 -9.10 2.67 31.71
N LEU A 235 -9.12 1.92 32.83
CA LEU A 235 -10.01 0.77 32.99
C LEU A 235 -11.48 1.19 32.85
N SER A 236 -11.87 2.31 33.44
CA SER A 236 -13.23 2.85 33.29
C SER A 236 -13.58 3.19 31.84
N GLN A 237 -12.65 3.75 31.05
CA GLN A 237 -12.88 4.02 29.62
C GLN A 237 -13.05 2.73 28.80
N LEU A 238 -12.35 1.66 29.20
CA LEU A 238 -12.47 0.34 28.59
C LEU A 238 -13.69 -0.45 29.08
N GLY A 239 -14.49 0.10 30.00
CA GLY A 239 -15.60 -0.62 30.63
C GLY A 239 -15.15 -1.78 31.52
N LEU A 240 -13.90 -1.78 31.98
CA LEU A 240 -13.31 -2.82 32.82
C LEU A 240 -13.34 -2.43 34.30
N ASN A 241 -13.61 -3.41 35.15
CA ASN A 241 -13.55 -3.29 36.60
C ASN A 241 -12.33 -4.06 37.15
N MET A 242 -11.55 -3.37 37.98
CA MET A 242 -10.29 -3.88 38.52
C MET A 242 -10.44 -5.20 39.31
N LEU A 243 -11.58 -5.44 39.96
CA LEU A 243 -11.82 -6.63 40.77
C LEU A 243 -12.40 -7.78 39.94
N THR A 244 -13.36 -7.50 39.05
CA THR A 244 -14.05 -8.56 38.29
C THR A 244 -13.30 -8.97 37.03
N ASP A 245 -12.53 -8.07 36.43
CA ASP A 245 -11.83 -8.30 35.16
C ASP A 245 -10.32 -8.51 35.34
N GLN A 246 -9.88 -8.89 36.56
CA GLN A 246 -8.46 -9.01 36.91
C GLN A 246 -7.68 -9.88 35.91
N LYS A 247 -8.26 -11.01 35.46
CA LYS A 247 -7.64 -11.89 34.47
C LYS A 247 -7.44 -11.18 33.13
N LEU A 248 -8.48 -10.52 32.62
CA LEU A 248 -8.41 -9.79 31.34
C LEU A 248 -7.42 -8.62 31.43
N ILE A 249 -7.45 -7.85 32.52
CA ILE A 249 -6.52 -6.75 32.78
C ILE A 249 -5.07 -7.26 32.79
N SER A 250 -4.83 -8.40 33.44
CA SER A 250 -3.51 -9.05 33.49
C SER A 250 -3.09 -9.58 32.12
N THR A 251 -3.99 -10.22 31.36
CA THR A 251 -3.73 -10.71 30.00
C THR A 251 -3.41 -9.57 29.04
N LEU A 252 -4.10 -8.44 29.16
CA LEU A 252 -3.83 -7.23 28.38
C LEU A 252 -2.57 -6.48 28.85
N GLY A 253 -2.01 -6.84 30.01
CA GLY A 253 -0.84 -6.19 30.59
C GLY A 253 -1.07 -4.70 30.90
N LEU A 254 -2.29 -4.29 31.26
CA LEU A 254 -2.60 -2.87 31.49
C LEU A 254 -1.96 -2.33 32.77
N THR A 255 -1.64 -3.20 33.72
CA THR A 255 -1.00 -2.81 34.99
C THR A 255 0.47 -2.44 34.84
N SER A 256 1.12 -2.78 33.71
CA SER A 256 2.53 -2.47 33.47
C SER A 256 2.73 -1.17 32.68
N LEU A 257 1.66 -0.43 32.37
CA LEU A 257 1.75 0.78 31.58
C LEU A 257 2.43 1.90 32.38
N ASN A 258 3.41 2.56 31.76
CA ASN A 258 4.01 3.77 32.34
C ASN A 258 3.06 4.98 32.17
N ALA A 259 3.38 6.11 32.79
CA ALA A 259 2.50 7.28 32.78
C ALA A 259 2.27 7.89 31.38
N GLY A 260 3.26 7.84 30.49
CA GLY A 260 3.12 8.29 29.11
C GLY A 260 2.25 7.34 28.28
N GLU A 261 2.44 6.02 28.46
CA GLU A 261 1.61 4.99 27.85
C GLU A 261 0.14 5.07 28.31
N LEU A 262 -0.10 5.35 29.59
CA LEU A 262 -1.44 5.59 30.13
C LEU A 262 -2.10 6.80 29.47
N THR A 263 -1.38 7.92 29.31
CA THR A 263 -1.89 9.09 28.58
C THR A 263 -2.22 8.72 27.14
N CYS A 264 -1.30 8.05 26.45
CA CYS A 264 -1.49 7.64 25.06
C CYS A 264 -2.73 6.76 24.90
N MET A 265 -2.85 5.70 25.71
CA MET A 265 -3.98 4.78 25.69
C MET A 265 -5.29 5.52 25.93
N SER A 266 -5.35 6.34 26.99
CA SER A 266 -6.56 7.08 27.35
C SER A 266 -7.03 8.02 26.25
N ARG A 267 -6.10 8.66 25.52
CA ARG A 267 -6.39 9.52 24.37
C ARG A 267 -6.83 8.73 23.14
N LEU A 268 -6.08 7.68 22.79
CA LEU A 268 -6.35 6.90 21.58
C LEU A 268 -7.57 5.98 21.69
N LEU A 269 -8.16 5.83 22.87
CA LEU A 269 -9.51 5.26 23.01
C LEU A 269 -10.62 6.15 22.45
N GLU A 270 -10.37 7.45 22.26
CA GLU A 270 -11.31 8.38 21.60
C GLU A 270 -11.25 8.27 20.07
N LYS A 271 -10.37 7.43 19.53
CA LYS A 271 -10.20 7.19 18.09
C LYS A 271 -10.76 5.83 17.69
N ASP A 272 -11.44 5.83 16.54
CA ASP A 272 -11.85 4.60 15.87
C ASP A 272 -10.64 3.74 15.53
N PHE A 273 -10.79 2.42 15.61
CA PHE A 273 -9.68 1.53 15.28
C PHE A 273 -9.30 1.62 13.80
N GLY A 274 -10.31 1.72 12.93
CA GLY A 274 -10.13 1.78 11.48
C GLY A 274 -10.00 0.41 10.83
N ILE A 275 -9.70 0.42 9.54
CA ILE A 275 -9.47 -0.77 8.71
C ILE A 275 -8.22 -0.56 7.86
N PHE A 276 -7.51 -1.64 7.52
CA PHE A 276 -6.27 -1.54 6.74
C PHE A 276 -6.49 -1.18 5.26
N ASP A 277 -7.73 -1.14 4.78
CA ASP A 277 -8.08 -0.59 3.46
C ASP A 277 -8.33 0.94 3.50
N LYS A 278 -7.98 1.61 4.62
CA LYS A 278 -8.08 3.07 4.80
C LYS A 278 -6.95 3.64 5.67
N LEU A 279 -5.69 3.41 5.27
CA LEU A 279 -4.50 3.77 6.06
C LEU A 279 -4.22 5.28 6.15
N TRP A 280 -5.02 6.11 5.48
CA TRP A 280 -4.94 7.58 5.50
C TRP A 280 -5.93 8.23 6.48
N SER A 281 -6.86 7.46 7.04
CA SER A 281 -7.96 7.97 7.88
C SER A 281 -7.51 8.33 9.31
N ASP A 282 -8.32 9.11 10.05
CA ASP A 282 -8.06 9.45 11.45
C ASP A 282 -8.31 8.27 12.40
N THR A 283 -7.51 7.22 12.28
CA THR A 283 -7.72 5.94 12.96
C THR A 283 -6.46 5.42 13.64
N ILE A 284 -6.61 4.39 14.48
CA ILE A 284 -5.48 3.66 15.09
C ILE A 284 -4.64 2.97 14.03
N VAL A 285 -5.28 2.40 13.01
CA VAL A 285 -4.60 1.69 11.93
C VAL A 285 -3.64 2.61 11.16
N CYS A 286 -4.02 3.85 10.83
CA CYS A 286 -3.09 4.83 10.22
C CYS A 286 -1.87 5.09 11.12
N ARG A 287 -2.09 5.25 12.43
CA ARG A 287 -1.02 5.52 13.40
C ARG A 287 -0.07 4.34 13.58
N ILE A 288 -0.55 3.10 13.43
CA ILE A 288 0.30 1.91 13.44
C ILE A 288 1.28 1.94 12.27
N VAL A 289 0.83 2.33 11.08
CA VAL A 289 1.70 2.47 9.89
C VAL A 289 2.80 3.50 10.14
N HIS A 290 2.44 4.68 10.64
CA HIS A 290 3.44 5.70 10.97
C HIS A 290 4.37 5.28 12.10
N LEU A 291 3.91 4.51 13.08
CA LEU A 291 4.81 3.94 14.09
C LEU A 291 5.80 2.93 13.50
N MET A 292 5.37 2.13 12.52
CA MET A 292 6.28 1.20 11.83
C MET A 292 7.42 1.95 11.16
N LEU A 293 7.13 3.09 10.51
CA LEU A 293 8.11 3.91 9.80
C LEU A 293 8.93 4.82 10.74
N ALA A 294 8.36 5.23 11.88
CA ALA A 294 9.09 5.99 12.90
C ALA A 294 10.30 5.25 13.50
N GLN A 295 10.39 3.92 13.33
CA GLN A 295 11.57 3.15 13.71
C GLN A 295 12.80 3.49 12.87
N SER A 296 12.62 3.81 11.58
CA SER A 296 13.68 4.24 10.68
C SER A 296 13.78 5.76 10.58
N ASP A 297 12.66 6.46 10.70
CA ASP A 297 12.57 7.90 10.46
C ASP A 297 11.63 8.61 11.43
N PRO A 298 12.04 8.76 12.71
CA PRO A 298 11.16 9.31 13.74
C PRO A 298 10.82 10.79 13.52
N GLU A 299 11.67 11.56 12.84
CA GLU A 299 11.41 12.98 12.59
C GLU A 299 10.22 13.19 11.65
N GLU A 300 10.13 12.39 10.58
CA GLU A 300 9.01 12.46 9.63
C GLU A 300 7.74 11.83 10.22
N HIS A 301 7.83 10.66 10.88
CA HIS A 301 6.61 9.88 11.20
C HIS A 301 6.04 10.07 12.60
N CYS A 302 6.85 10.42 13.60
CA CYS A 302 6.32 10.59 14.95
C CYS A 302 5.21 11.64 15.05
N PRO A 303 5.25 12.80 14.35
CA PRO A 303 4.13 13.74 14.35
C PRO A 303 2.79 13.11 13.96
N HIS A 304 2.81 12.04 13.17
CA HIS A 304 1.60 11.37 12.67
C HIS A 304 1.07 10.27 13.60
N VAL A 305 1.90 9.80 14.53
CA VAL A 305 1.51 8.83 15.59
C VAL A 305 0.66 9.49 16.69
N GLY A 306 0.73 10.82 16.78
CA GLY A 306 0.02 11.64 17.77
C GLY A 306 -1.51 11.64 17.64
N PHE A 307 -2.20 12.20 18.63
CA PHE A 307 -3.66 12.24 18.67
C PHE A 307 -4.28 13.08 17.54
N ASP A 308 -3.61 14.13 17.09
CA ASP A 308 -4.05 14.96 15.96
C ASP A 308 -3.70 14.36 14.59
N GLY A 309 -2.86 13.32 14.57
CA GLY A 309 -2.45 12.64 13.34
C GLY A 309 -1.48 13.44 12.47
N GLY A 310 -1.00 14.60 12.92
CA GLY A 310 -0.03 15.43 12.20
C GLY A 310 -0.41 15.71 10.73
N MET A 311 -1.70 15.92 10.45
CA MET A 311 -2.27 16.11 9.11
C MET A 311 -2.20 14.90 8.15
N LYS A 312 -1.56 13.78 8.55
CA LYS A 312 -1.53 12.55 7.76
C LYS A 312 -2.66 11.61 8.13
N CYS A 313 -2.84 11.33 9.43
CA CYS A 313 -3.96 10.54 9.92
C CYS A 313 -5.16 11.44 10.25
N VAL A 314 -5.77 12.02 9.21
CA VAL A 314 -6.93 12.91 9.35
C VAL A 314 -8.00 12.54 8.32
N GLU A 315 -9.27 12.82 8.64
CA GLU A 315 -10.36 12.51 7.71
C GLU A 315 -10.43 13.56 6.59
N TYR A 316 -10.55 13.09 5.35
CA TYR A 316 -10.73 13.93 4.16
C TYR A 316 -12.02 13.56 3.42
N PRO A 317 -12.72 14.53 2.80
CA PRO A 317 -13.83 14.24 1.91
C PRO A 317 -13.45 13.25 0.81
N TYR A 318 -14.38 12.37 0.45
CA TYR A 318 -14.18 11.30 -0.53
C TYR A 318 -13.56 11.80 -1.84
N GLU A 319 -14.08 12.92 -2.37
CA GLU A 319 -13.65 13.49 -3.65
C GLU A 319 -12.22 14.03 -3.56
N LYS A 320 -11.89 14.69 -2.45
CA LYS A 320 -10.53 15.22 -2.24
C LYS A 320 -9.48 14.14 -2.13
N ARG A 321 -9.87 12.97 -1.64
CA ARG A 321 -8.98 11.82 -1.48
C ARG A 321 -8.72 11.09 -2.80
N LEU A 322 -9.71 11.02 -3.69
CA LEU A 322 -9.56 10.29 -4.95
C LEU A 322 -9.02 11.15 -6.08
N PHE A 323 -9.34 12.44 -6.08
CA PHE A 323 -9.07 13.33 -7.21
C PHE A 323 -8.39 14.64 -6.79
N GLY A 324 -8.46 15.02 -5.52
CA GLY A 324 -8.03 16.36 -5.05
C GLY A 324 -6.51 16.54 -5.00
N ASP A 325 -5.76 15.47 -5.23
CA ASP A 325 -4.32 15.35 -5.17
C ASP A 325 -3.69 15.07 -6.54
N ASP A 326 -4.48 14.75 -7.56
CA ASP A 326 -3.97 14.39 -8.90
C ASP A 326 -3.08 15.49 -9.48
N ASP A 327 -3.52 16.75 -9.41
CA ASP A 327 -2.73 17.89 -9.89
C ASP A 327 -1.43 18.10 -9.08
N ARG A 328 -1.44 17.76 -7.79
CA ARG A 328 -0.26 17.88 -6.92
C ARG A 328 0.73 16.73 -7.15
N LEU A 329 0.23 15.51 -7.36
CA LEU A 329 1.02 14.30 -7.52
C LEU A 329 1.51 14.13 -8.94
N PHE A 330 0.66 14.42 -9.90
CA PHE A 330 0.91 14.20 -11.31
C PHE A 330 0.96 15.51 -12.08
N GLY A 331 0.91 16.69 -11.45
CA GLY A 331 0.98 17.98 -12.15
C GLY A 331 -0.23 18.26 -13.07
N THR A 332 -0.33 19.49 -13.53
CA THR A 332 -1.28 19.92 -14.57
C THR A 332 -0.53 20.19 -15.88
N THR A 333 -1.06 19.76 -17.03
CA THR A 333 -0.60 20.25 -18.34
C THR A 333 -1.58 21.31 -18.86
N ASP A 334 -1.08 22.27 -19.66
CA ASP A 334 -1.89 23.37 -20.23
C ASP A 334 -2.97 22.88 -21.22
N GLN A 335 -2.94 21.61 -21.62
CA GLN A 335 -3.75 21.06 -22.71
C GLN A 335 -4.95 20.22 -22.24
N TYR A 336 -4.87 19.57 -21.07
CA TYR A 336 -6.00 18.89 -20.42
C TYR A 336 -5.78 18.85 -18.90
N PRO A 337 -6.67 19.43 -18.09
CA PRO A 337 -6.61 19.24 -16.66
C PRO A 337 -6.97 17.77 -16.38
N HIS A 338 -6.05 17.08 -15.71
CA HIS A 338 -6.12 15.70 -15.20
C HIS A 338 -5.61 14.57 -16.14
N ILE A 339 -4.36 14.14 -15.87
CA ILE A 339 -3.86 12.75 -16.01
C ILE A 339 -3.46 12.25 -17.42
N ASP A 340 -2.92 13.10 -18.29
CA ASP A 340 -2.27 12.60 -19.53
C ASP A 340 -0.96 11.85 -19.27
N ARG A 341 -0.42 11.89 -18.03
CA ARG A 341 0.87 11.25 -17.71
C ARG A 341 0.90 9.75 -17.96
N PHE A 342 -0.19 9.04 -17.69
CA PHE A 342 -0.23 7.58 -17.90
C PHE A 342 -0.83 7.21 -19.27
N ILE A 343 -0.84 8.16 -20.22
CA ILE A 343 -1.31 7.96 -21.59
C ILE A 343 -0.10 7.98 -22.51
N CYS A 344 -0.02 6.97 -23.38
CA CYS A 344 1.00 6.98 -24.42
C CYS A 344 0.67 8.01 -25.50
N PRO A 345 1.62 8.86 -25.92
CA PRO A 345 1.34 10.01 -26.79
C PRO A 345 0.87 9.65 -28.20
N ASP A 346 1.15 8.43 -28.68
CA ASP A 346 0.98 8.03 -30.09
C ASP A 346 0.12 6.75 -30.29
N VAL A 347 -0.91 6.51 -29.48
CA VAL A 347 -1.80 5.31 -29.61
C VAL A 347 -2.99 5.55 -30.51
#